data_AF-A0A931PDY7-F1
#
_entry.id   AF-A0A931PDY7-F1
#
_cell.length_a   1.000
_cell.length_b   1.000
_cell.length_c   1.000
_cell.angle_alpha   90.00
_cell.angle_beta   90.00
_cell.angle_gamma   90.00
#
_symmetry.space_group_name_H-M   'P 1'
#
loop_
_entity.id
_entity.type
_entity.pdbx_description
1 polymer ?
#
loop_
_entity_poly.entity_id
_entity_poly.type
_entity_poly.pdbx_seq_one_letter_code
_entity_poly.pdbx_strand_id
1 'polypeptide(L)'
;MIFLLQLLVLGVIGLLAVNLWKAFMSGERSLSDRKASSGPIIEGRVEEVAGGGDSPGRAAAETLKAFENAREAARATYPSLFAMLGGYLNAHAIERAGDIEAAVRTMIEEWSGRRAEITEELTRLLADNKDEAEVRAIVVAACDAEFELEGYRKWLIWLLGRFNAL
;
A
#
# COMPACT_ATOMS: atom_id res chain seq x y z
N MET A 1 -12.88 1.35 26.68
CA MET A 1 -12.18 1.94 25.51
C MET A 1 -11.39 0.93 24.67
N ILE A 2 -11.22 -0.33 25.11
CA ILE A 2 -10.67 -1.43 24.28
C ILE A 2 -11.75 -2.09 23.39
N PHE A 3 -13.02 -2.06 23.81
CA PHE A 3 -14.14 -2.71 23.09
C PHE A 3 -14.50 -2.07 21.73
N LEU A 4 -14.26 -0.77 21.53
CA LEU A 4 -14.50 -0.08 20.25
C LEU A 4 -13.42 -0.37 19.20
N LEU A 5 -12.18 -0.62 19.64
CA LEU A 5 -11.09 -1.03 18.75
C LEU A 5 -11.32 -2.44 18.19
N GLN A 6 -11.86 -3.37 18.99
CA GLN A 6 -12.15 -4.74 18.52
C GLN A 6 -13.32 -4.80 17.53
N LEU A 7 -14.31 -3.91 17.65
CA LEU A 7 -15.42 -3.81 16.68
C LEU A 7 -14.98 -3.27 15.32
N LEU A 8 -13.95 -2.42 15.27
CA LEU A 8 -13.41 -1.85 14.02
C LEU A 8 -12.57 -2.88 13.25
N VAL A 9 -11.80 -3.71 13.96
CA VAL A 9 -11.08 -4.86 13.37
C VAL A 9 -12.07 -5.91 12.81
N LEU A 10 -13.15 -6.21 13.53
CA LEU A 10 -14.23 -7.08 13.03
C LEU A 10 -14.96 -6.47 11.81
N GLY A 11 -15.10 -5.15 11.75
CA GLY A 11 -15.71 -4.44 10.62
C GLY A 11 -14.88 -4.49 9.34
N VAL A 12 -13.55 -4.36 9.43
CA VAL A 12 -12.65 -4.45 8.27
C VAL A 12 -12.55 -5.88 7.73
N ILE A 13 -12.50 -6.88 8.62
CA ILE A 13 -12.53 -8.30 8.22
C ILE A 13 -13.90 -8.68 7.64
N GLY A 14 -15.01 -8.17 8.20
CA GLY A 14 -16.36 -8.38 7.69
C GLY A 14 -16.58 -7.78 6.29
N LEU A 15 -16.05 -6.58 6.01
CA LEU A 15 -16.13 -5.93 4.70
C LEU A 15 -15.34 -6.67 3.61
N LEU A 16 -14.21 -7.28 3.97
CA LEU A 16 -13.44 -8.13 3.06
C LEU A 16 -14.16 -9.47 2.80
N ALA A 17 -14.77 -10.09 3.82
CA ALA A 17 -15.52 -11.34 3.67
C ALA A 17 -16.81 -11.18 2.84
N VAL A 18 -17.53 -10.06 2.96
CA VAL A 18 -18.78 -9.81 2.19
C VAL A 18 -18.49 -9.49 0.72
N ASN A 19 -17.39 -8.80 0.41
CA ASN A 19 -16.96 -8.59 -0.98
C ASN A 19 -16.53 -9.90 -1.66
N LEU A 20 -15.87 -10.81 -0.92
CA LEU A 20 -15.54 -12.15 -1.40
C LEU A 20 -16.78 -13.06 -1.56
N TRP A 21 -17.76 -13.00 -0.64
CA TRP A 21 -19.01 -13.76 -0.74
C TRP A 21 -19.87 -13.36 -1.95
N LYS A 22 -19.92 -12.05 -2.28
CA LYS A 22 -20.58 -11.56 -3.51
C LYS A 22 -19.86 -12.00 -4.79
N ALA A 23 -18.53 -12.05 -4.76
CA ALA A 23 -17.73 -12.55 -5.88
C ALA A 23 -17.92 -14.07 -6.08
N PHE A 24 -18.08 -14.84 -4.99
CA PHE A 24 -18.30 -16.30 -5.05
C PHE A 24 -19.74 -16.69 -5.46
N MET A 25 -20.76 -15.92 -5.05
CA MET A 25 -22.19 -16.21 -5.38
C MET A 25 -22.62 -15.80 -6.80
N SER A 26 -21.80 -15.03 -7.54
CA SER A 26 -22.14 -14.54 -8.89
C SER A 26 -21.52 -15.36 -10.04
N GLY A 27 -20.89 -16.49 -9.74
CA GLY A 27 -20.22 -17.36 -10.72
C GLY A 27 -20.98 -18.65 -11.02
N GLU A 28 -22.17 -18.57 -11.61
CA GLU A 28 -22.83 -19.74 -12.21
C GLU A 28 -22.36 -19.93 -13.66
N ARG A 29 -21.52 -20.96 -13.90
CA ARG A 29 -21.48 -21.88 -15.07
C ARG A 29 -20.13 -22.63 -15.08
N SER A 30 -20.13 -23.96 -14.85
CA SER A 30 -20.18 -25.01 -15.90
C SER A 30 -18.74 -25.57 -16.12
N LEU A 31 -18.39 -26.86 -16.10
CA LEU A 31 -19.08 -28.16 -16.20
C LEU A 31 -18.12 -29.28 -15.73
N SER A 32 -18.69 -30.33 -15.12
CA SER A 32 -18.36 -31.76 -15.30
C SER A 32 -17.00 -32.32 -14.86
N ASP A 33 -16.83 -33.59 -14.47
CA ASP A 33 -17.66 -34.71 -14.02
C ASP A 33 -16.63 -35.86 -13.78
N ARG A 34 -16.92 -36.76 -12.84
CA ARG A 34 -16.35 -38.13 -12.65
C ARG A 34 -15.06 -38.37 -11.82
N LYS A 35 -15.36 -38.98 -10.66
CA LYS A 35 -14.94 -40.32 -10.18
C LYS A 35 -13.44 -40.61 -9.98
N ALA A 36 -13.14 -41.02 -8.73
CA ALA A 36 -12.57 -42.32 -8.33
C ALA A 36 -11.65 -42.09 -7.12
N SER A 37 -12.14 -42.29 -5.90
CA SER A 37 -11.93 -43.50 -5.10
C SER A 37 -10.49 -43.71 -4.62
N SER A 38 -10.32 -43.74 -3.30
CA SER A 38 -9.56 -44.75 -2.52
C SER A 38 -8.54 -44.17 -1.54
N GLY A 39 -8.90 -44.23 -0.25
CA GLY A 39 -8.11 -44.88 0.79
C GLY A 39 -6.94 -44.11 1.44
N PRO A 40 -6.73 -44.24 2.76
CA PRO A 40 -5.64 -43.59 3.48
C PRO A 40 -4.38 -44.47 3.47
N ILE A 41 -3.20 -43.87 3.27
CA ILE A 41 -1.91 -44.50 3.59
C ILE A 41 -0.99 -43.45 4.21
N ILE A 42 -0.56 -43.72 5.44
CA ILE A 42 0.53 -43.05 6.13
C ILE A 42 1.80 -43.81 5.73
N GLU A 43 2.72 -43.18 5.00
CA GLU A 43 4.13 -43.58 5.02
C GLU A 43 5.03 -42.43 4.53
N GLY A 44 6.11 -42.19 5.28
CA GLY A 44 6.90 -40.98 5.24
C GLY A 44 7.52 -40.65 3.88
N ARG A 45 7.00 -39.59 3.26
CA ARG A 45 7.67 -38.77 2.27
C ARG A 45 7.06 -37.39 2.40
N VAL A 46 7.88 -36.34 2.52
CA VAL A 46 7.40 -34.97 2.35
C VAL A 46 7.08 -34.81 0.87
N GLU A 47 5.92 -35.28 0.45
CA GLU A 47 5.29 -34.81 -0.76
C GLU A 47 4.86 -33.37 -0.46
N GLU A 48 5.48 -32.43 -1.18
CA GLU A 48 4.89 -31.12 -1.41
C GLU A 48 3.41 -31.34 -1.66
N VAL A 49 2.57 -30.65 -0.89
CA VAL A 49 1.13 -30.63 -1.10
C VAL A 49 0.89 -29.93 -2.43
N ALA A 50 1.05 -30.68 -3.52
CA ALA A 50 0.42 -30.48 -4.80
C ALA A 50 -1.06 -30.83 -4.63
N GLY A 51 -1.75 -30.04 -3.81
CA GLY A 51 -3.19 -30.11 -3.58
C GLY A 51 -3.80 -28.80 -4.07
N GLY A 52 -4.48 -28.86 -5.20
CA GLY A 52 -5.13 -27.74 -5.87
C GLY A 52 -6.27 -27.10 -5.06
N GLY A 53 -5.91 -26.21 -4.15
CA GLY A 53 -6.80 -25.27 -3.48
C GLY A 53 -5.96 -24.16 -2.84
N ASP A 54 -6.38 -22.89 -3.02
CA ASP A 54 -5.68 -21.69 -2.56
C ASP A 54 -5.10 -21.83 -1.14
N SER A 55 -3.79 -22.08 -1.05
CA SER A 55 -3.12 -22.05 0.24
C SER A 55 -2.98 -20.58 0.68
N PRO A 56 -3.28 -20.24 1.94
CA PRO A 56 -3.18 -18.86 2.43
C PRO A 56 -1.82 -18.20 2.17
N GLY A 57 -0.74 -19.00 2.13
CA GLY A 57 0.60 -18.54 1.78
C GLY A 57 0.75 -18.14 0.31
N ARG A 58 0.09 -18.84 -0.62
CA ARG A 58 0.10 -18.47 -2.04
C ARG A 58 -0.72 -17.20 -2.29
N ALA A 59 -1.89 -17.09 -1.66
CA ALA A 59 -2.72 -15.87 -1.73
C ALA A 59 -1.99 -14.65 -1.15
N ALA A 60 -1.29 -14.81 -0.02
CA ALA A 60 -0.46 -13.76 0.57
C ALA A 60 0.71 -13.35 -0.35
N ALA A 61 1.41 -14.33 -0.95
CA ALA A 61 2.51 -14.07 -1.87
C ALA A 61 2.05 -13.35 -3.16
N GLU A 62 0.93 -13.77 -3.74
CA GLU A 62 0.34 -13.11 -4.91
C GLU A 62 -0.12 -11.68 -4.60
N THR A 63 -0.70 -11.47 -3.40
CA THR A 63 -1.09 -10.12 -2.94
C THR A 63 0.12 -9.21 -2.73
N LEU A 64 1.18 -9.72 -2.09
CA LEU A 64 2.42 -8.96 -1.90
C LEU A 64 3.04 -8.57 -3.23
N LYS A 65 3.10 -9.50 -4.19
CA LYS A 65 3.61 -9.24 -5.53
C LYS A 65 2.77 -8.19 -6.27
N ALA A 66 1.44 -8.24 -6.14
CA ALA A 66 0.55 -7.24 -6.74
C ALA A 66 0.79 -5.85 -6.13
N PHE A 67 0.99 -5.78 -4.82
CA PHE A 67 1.34 -4.54 -4.12
C PHE A 67 2.70 -3.99 -4.56
N GLU A 68 3.74 -4.84 -4.65
CA GLU A 68 5.07 -4.44 -5.12
C GLU A 68 5.03 -3.90 -6.56
N ASN A 69 4.32 -4.58 -7.47
CA ASN A 69 4.13 -4.10 -8.83
C ASN A 69 3.42 -2.75 -8.89
N ALA A 70 2.37 -2.55 -8.07
CA ALA A 70 1.65 -1.29 -7.99
C ALA A 70 2.54 -0.16 -7.45
N ARG A 71 3.37 -0.47 -6.45
CA ARG A 71 4.36 0.46 -5.89
C ARG A 71 5.42 0.84 -6.93
N GLU A 72 5.95 -0.13 -7.68
CA GLU A 72 6.91 0.13 -8.75
C GLU A 72 6.31 0.99 -9.87
N ALA A 73 5.06 0.74 -10.26
CA ALA A 73 4.35 1.56 -11.23
C ALA A 73 4.14 3.00 -10.74
N ALA A 74 3.76 3.18 -9.47
CA ALA A 74 3.64 4.50 -8.84
C ALA A 74 5.00 5.22 -8.79
N ARG A 75 6.07 4.50 -8.41
CA ARG A 75 7.44 5.03 -8.40
C ARG A 75 7.94 5.43 -9.78
N ALA A 76 7.61 4.67 -10.82
CA ALA A 76 7.96 5.01 -12.20
C ALA A 76 7.25 6.29 -12.67
N THR A 77 6.05 6.54 -12.16
CA THR A 77 5.26 7.74 -12.50
C THR A 77 5.74 8.97 -11.73
N TYR A 78 6.07 8.79 -10.45
CA TYR A 78 6.49 9.84 -9.51
C TYR A 78 7.87 9.55 -8.89
N PRO A 79 8.95 9.50 -9.69
CA PRO A 79 10.26 9.07 -9.20
C PRO A 79 10.88 10.04 -8.19
N SER A 80 10.66 11.35 -8.37
CA SER A 80 11.25 12.40 -7.54
C SER A 80 10.62 12.41 -6.15
N LEU A 81 9.30 12.27 -6.10
CA LEU A 81 8.50 12.17 -4.90
C LEU A 81 8.87 10.92 -4.10
N PHE A 82 9.02 9.76 -4.76
CA PHE A 82 9.45 8.54 -4.09
C PHE A 82 10.87 8.64 -3.54
N ALA A 83 11.80 9.26 -4.27
CA ALA A 83 13.15 9.49 -3.79
C ALA A 83 13.17 10.47 -2.59
N MET A 84 12.38 11.53 -2.66
CA MET A 84 12.30 12.55 -1.62
C MET A 84 11.61 12.03 -0.35
N LEU A 85 10.38 11.54 -0.46
CA LEU A 85 9.64 11.06 0.71
C LEU A 85 10.29 9.79 1.27
N GLY A 86 10.67 8.85 0.42
CA GLY A 86 11.29 7.59 0.86
C GLY A 86 12.67 7.75 1.46
N GLY A 87 13.43 8.77 1.06
CA GLY A 87 14.77 9.04 1.60
C GLY A 87 14.75 9.61 3.03
N TYR A 88 13.75 10.45 3.34
CA TYR A 88 13.75 11.28 4.55
C TYR A 88 12.62 10.94 5.52
N LEU A 89 11.54 10.33 5.04
CA LEU A 89 10.35 10.02 5.83
C LEU A 89 10.13 8.51 5.99
N ASN A 90 11.22 7.73 5.93
CA ASN A 90 11.22 6.36 6.41
C ASN A 90 11.49 6.32 7.93
N ALA A 91 11.10 5.24 8.59
CA ALA A 91 11.19 5.12 10.05
C ALA A 91 12.60 5.41 10.60
N HIS A 92 13.64 4.93 9.92
CA HIS A 92 15.02 5.17 10.35
C HIS A 92 15.43 6.64 10.19
N ALA A 93 15.10 7.27 9.06
CA ALA A 93 15.45 8.66 8.80
C ALA A 93 14.74 9.61 9.78
N ILE A 94 13.48 9.34 10.10
CA ILE A 94 12.71 10.08 11.10
C ILE A 94 13.36 9.94 12.49
N GLU A 95 13.68 8.71 12.91
CA GLU A 95 14.34 8.47 14.19
C GLU A 95 15.69 9.20 14.29
N ARG A 96 16.48 9.19 13.21
CA ARG A 96 17.77 9.89 13.14
C ARG A 96 17.62 11.42 13.23
N ALA A 97 16.56 11.97 12.65
CA ALA A 97 16.25 13.39 12.71
C ALA A 97 15.69 13.84 14.08
N GLY A 98 15.25 12.88 14.90
CA GLY A 98 14.68 13.10 16.23
C GLY A 98 13.15 13.25 16.22
N ASP A 99 12.59 13.81 15.16
CA ASP A 99 11.15 13.86 14.91
C ASP A 99 10.85 14.04 13.40
N ILE A 100 9.56 13.95 13.05
CA ILE A 100 9.07 14.11 11.69
C ILE A 100 9.25 15.54 11.15
N GLU A 101 9.17 16.56 12.00
CA GLU A 101 9.27 17.95 11.59
C GLU A 101 10.70 18.30 11.16
N ALA A 102 11.69 17.84 11.93
CA ALA A 102 13.11 17.93 11.62
C ALA A 102 13.46 17.15 10.35
N ALA A 103 12.88 15.96 10.16
CA ALA A 103 13.05 15.18 8.94
C ALA A 103 12.51 15.92 7.71
N VAL A 104 11.30 16.48 7.80
CA VAL A 104 10.67 17.28 6.73
C VAL A 104 11.48 18.55 6.44
N ARG A 105 11.97 19.26 7.47
CA ARG A 105 12.82 20.44 7.29
C ARG A 105 14.08 20.10 6.51
N THR A 106 14.79 19.06 6.94
CA THR A 106 16.01 18.57 6.29
C THR A 106 15.74 18.15 4.84
N MET A 107 14.64 17.42 4.62
CA MET A 107 14.18 17.03 3.28
C MET A 107 13.99 18.23 2.36
N ILE A 108 13.28 19.26 2.82
CA ILE A 108 13.01 20.47 2.03
C ILE A 108 14.32 21.23 1.72
N GLU A 109 15.21 21.35 2.69
CA GLU A 109 16.51 22.00 2.52
C GLU A 109 17.37 21.29 1.48
N GLU A 110 17.50 19.97 1.56
CA GLU A 110 18.33 19.18 0.65
C GLU A 110 17.72 19.07 -0.76
N TRP A 111 16.38 19.08 -0.88
CA TRP A 111 15.68 19.05 -2.17
C TRP A 111 15.48 20.42 -2.81
N SER A 112 15.84 21.51 -2.13
CA SER A 112 15.70 22.88 -2.66
C SER A 112 16.40 23.08 -4.01
N GLY A 113 17.56 22.44 -4.22
CA GLY A 113 18.29 22.48 -5.49
C GLY A 113 17.57 21.81 -6.67
N ARG A 114 16.57 20.96 -6.36
CA ARG A 114 15.71 20.26 -7.34
C ARG A 114 14.26 20.74 -7.26
N ARG A 115 14.03 21.97 -6.75
CA ARG A 115 12.68 22.50 -6.52
C ARG A 115 11.76 22.42 -7.74
N ALA A 116 12.27 22.69 -8.94
CA ALA A 116 11.45 22.71 -10.16
C ALA A 116 10.93 21.31 -10.54
N GLU A 117 11.76 20.30 -10.37
CA GLU A 117 11.42 18.91 -10.63
C GLU A 117 10.34 18.44 -9.64
N ILE A 118 10.53 18.73 -8.34
CA ILE A 118 9.56 18.28 -7.33
C ILE A 118 8.25 19.06 -7.40
N THR A 119 8.25 20.36 -7.72
CA THR A 119 7.01 21.12 -7.87
C THR A 119 6.20 20.67 -9.07
N GLU A 120 6.84 20.41 -10.21
CA GLU A 120 6.18 19.84 -11.39
C GLU A 120 5.53 18.49 -11.05
N GLU A 121 6.29 17.61 -10.39
CA GLU A 121 5.80 16.27 -10.05
C GLU A 121 4.68 16.29 -9.00
N LEU A 122 4.79 17.14 -7.97
CA LEU A 122 3.73 17.35 -6.98
C LEU A 122 2.46 17.93 -7.62
N THR A 123 2.60 18.91 -8.51
CA THR A 123 1.47 19.49 -9.24
C THR A 123 0.78 18.44 -10.10
N ARG A 124 1.54 17.62 -10.82
CA ARG A 124 1.01 16.51 -11.63
C ARG A 124 0.29 15.48 -10.76
N LEU A 125 0.90 15.01 -9.67
CA LEU A 125 0.26 14.08 -8.74
C LEU A 125 -1.09 14.63 -8.24
N LEU A 126 -1.11 15.89 -7.81
CA LEU A 126 -2.34 16.53 -7.28
C LEU A 126 -3.38 16.84 -8.36
N ALA A 127 -3.00 16.91 -9.63
CA ALA A 127 -3.90 17.09 -10.76
C ALA A 127 -4.51 15.77 -11.23
N ASP A 128 -3.69 14.72 -11.29
CA ASP A 128 -4.06 13.38 -11.76
C ASP A 128 -4.90 12.62 -10.73
N ASN A 129 -4.68 12.88 -9.43
CA ASN A 129 -5.34 12.19 -8.32
C ASN A 129 -6.21 13.18 -7.53
N LYS A 130 -7.52 13.15 -7.76
CA LYS A 130 -8.47 14.09 -7.14
C LYS A 130 -8.93 13.63 -5.77
N ASP A 131 -8.95 12.31 -5.57
CA ASP A 131 -9.49 11.69 -4.37
C ASP A 131 -8.41 11.48 -3.30
N GLU A 132 -8.79 11.69 -2.04
CA GLU A 132 -7.89 11.52 -0.88
C GLU A 132 -7.32 10.10 -0.81
N ALA A 133 -8.12 9.09 -1.17
CA ALA A 133 -7.71 7.70 -1.13
C ALA A 133 -6.57 7.38 -2.11
N GLU A 134 -6.60 7.97 -3.31
CA GLU A 134 -5.56 7.80 -4.34
C GLU A 134 -4.26 8.46 -3.88
N VAL A 135 -4.35 9.69 -3.40
CA VAL A 135 -3.20 10.43 -2.88
C VAL A 135 -2.59 9.70 -1.68
N ARG A 136 -3.40 9.23 -0.74
CA ARG A 136 -2.97 8.43 0.41
C ARG A 136 -2.23 7.17 -0.04
N ALA A 137 -2.76 6.44 -1.02
CA ALA A 137 -2.13 5.21 -1.50
C ALA A 137 -0.72 5.48 -2.06
N ILE A 138 -0.54 6.57 -2.80
CA ILE A 138 0.77 6.95 -3.36
C ILE A 138 1.74 7.38 -2.25
N VAL A 139 1.30 8.22 -1.30
CA VAL A 139 2.18 8.71 -0.22
C VAL A 139 2.61 7.58 0.71
N VAL A 140 1.69 6.70 1.11
CA VAL A 140 2.01 5.54 1.95
C VAL A 140 2.90 4.53 1.21
N ALA A 141 2.80 4.45 -0.11
CA ALA A 141 3.75 3.64 -0.90
C ALA A 141 5.15 4.28 -0.98
N ALA A 142 5.25 5.60 -0.80
CA ALA A 142 6.48 6.37 -0.90
C ALA A 142 7.23 6.50 0.43
N CYS A 143 6.54 6.60 1.58
CA CYS A 143 7.16 6.79 2.90
C CYS A 143 6.41 6.09 4.05
N ASP A 144 7.06 6.03 5.22
CA ASP A 144 6.50 5.42 6.44
C ASP A 144 5.79 6.44 7.34
N ALA A 145 5.85 7.74 7.01
CA ALA A 145 5.19 8.79 7.76
C ALA A 145 3.67 8.77 7.59
N GLU A 146 2.95 8.97 8.70
CA GLU A 146 1.49 9.05 8.75
C GLU A 146 1.03 10.51 8.90
N PHE A 147 0.07 10.94 8.06
CA PHE A 147 -0.48 12.31 8.04
C PHE A 147 -2.00 12.31 8.20
N GLU A 148 -2.54 11.36 8.97
CA GLU A 148 -3.98 11.10 9.03
C GLU A 148 -4.80 12.24 9.64
N LEU A 149 -4.19 13.07 10.50
CA LEU A 149 -4.87 14.20 11.15
C LEU A 149 -5.03 15.38 10.20
N GLU A 150 -4.03 15.66 9.36
CA GLU A 150 -4.04 16.76 8.40
C GLU A 150 -4.72 16.38 7.07
N GLY A 151 -4.62 15.11 6.67
CA GLY A 151 -4.97 14.61 5.35
C GLY A 151 -3.78 14.70 4.37
N TYR A 152 -3.52 13.61 3.66
CA TYR A 152 -2.39 13.44 2.75
C TYR A 152 -2.44 14.46 1.61
N ARG A 153 -3.62 14.73 1.06
CA ARG A 153 -3.75 15.72 -0.01
C ARG A 153 -3.45 17.13 0.46
N LYS A 154 -3.95 17.51 1.64
CA LYS A 154 -3.66 18.84 2.22
C LYS A 154 -2.18 18.97 2.57
N TRP A 155 -1.58 17.91 3.07
CA TRP A 155 -0.15 17.86 3.36
C TRP A 155 0.70 18.05 2.09
N LEU A 156 0.37 17.37 0.99
CA LEU A 156 1.06 17.58 -0.29
C LEU A 156 0.86 18.99 -0.87
N ILE A 157 -0.33 19.58 -0.71
CA ILE A 157 -0.57 20.98 -1.10
C ILE A 157 0.31 21.93 -0.27
N TRP A 158 0.41 21.70 1.04
CA TRP A 158 1.31 22.45 1.90
C TRP A 158 2.76 22.30 1.45
N LEU A 159 3.21 21.08 1.16
CA LEU A 159 4.57 20.79 0.70
C LEU A 159 4.89 21.47 -0.63
N LEU A 160 3.94 21.42 -1.58
CA LEU A 160 4.03 22.16 -2.84
C LEU A 160 4.16 23.68 -2.58
N GLY A 161 3.36 24.21 -1.65
CA GLY A 161 3.46 25.60 -1.22
C GLY A 161 4.83 25.95 -0.61
N ARG A 162 5.45 25.03 0.13
CA ARG A 162 6.81 25.21 0.66
C ARG A 162 7.85 25.30 -0.46
N PHE A 163 7.84 24.38 -1.42
CA PHE A 163 8.82 24.42 -2.51
C PHE A 163 8.63 25.61 -3.46
N ASN A 164 7.40 26.08 -3.66
CA ASN A 164 7.13 27.29 -4.44
C ASN A 164 7.59 28.59 -3.74
N ALA A 165 7.79 28.55 -2.42
CA ALA A 165 8.23 29.71 -1.64
C ALA A 165 9.76 29.79 -1.43
N LEU A 166 10.51 28.76 -1.85
CA LEU A 166 11.98 28.73 -1.88
C LEU A 166 12.49 29.38 -3.17
#